data_AF-A0ABC8YRN9-F1
#
_entry.id   AF-A0ABC8YRN9-F1
#
_cell.length_a   1.000
_cell.length_b   1.000
_cell.length_c   1.000
_cell.angle_alpha   90.00
_cell.angle_beta   90.00
_cell.angle_gamma   90.00
#
_symmetry.space_group_name_H-M   'P 1'
#
loop_
_entity.id
_entity.type
_entity.pdbx_description
1 polymer ?
#
loop_
_entity_poly.entity_id
_entity_poly.type
_entity_poly.pdbx_seq_one_letter_code
_entity_poly.pdbx_strand_id
1 'polypeptide(L)'
;MISWDSSSMGSDKGSSLQFQDFLPVMARKLGVEGLIQELCKGFQLLMEPSTGKITFQSLKRNASRLGLGELRDDELLEMMREGDLDSDGALDQMEFCILMVRLSPELMEEEGHRVFDFEK
;
A
#
# COMPACT_ATOMS: atom_id res chain seq x y z
N MET A 1 -11.97 50.11 0.07
CA MET A 1 -11.81 49.05 -0.94
C MET A 1 -10.38 48.54 -0.87
N ILE A 2 -10.17 47.41 -0.19
CA ILE A 2 -9.02 46.54 -0.42
C ILE A 2 -9.59 45.12 -0.31
N SER A 3 -9.80 44.50 -1.47
CA SER A 3 -10.24 43.12 -1.62
C SER A 3 -9.04 42.23 -1.30
N TRP A 4 -9.13 41.42 -0.25
CA TRP A 4 -8.19 40.32 -0.04
C TRP A 4 -8.81 39.08 -0.66
N ASP A 5 -8.34 38.80 -1.86
CA ASP A 5 -8.60 37.59 -2.61
C ASP A 5 -8.05 36.36 -1.87
N SER A 6 -8.84 35.29 -1.92
CA SER A 6 -8.44 33.89 -1.92
C SER A 6 -7.18 33.49 -1.15
N SER A 7 -7.36 33.06 0.11
CA SER A 7 -6.53 32.00 0.67
C SER A 7 -7.26 30.67 0.53
N SER A 8 -7.19 30.11 -0.67
CA SER A 8 -7.32 28.69 -0.93
C SER A 8 -5.92 28.11 -0.93
N MET A 9 -5.57 27.36 0.12
CA MET A 9 -4.49 26.33 0.17
C MET A 9 -4.22 26.05 1.65
N GLY A 10 -4.32 24.83 2.15
CA GLY A 10 -4.81 23.59 1.57
C GLY A 10 -5.57 22.84 2.63
N SER A 11 -6.43 21.93 2.19
CA SER A 11 -6.93 20.89 3.07
C SER A 11 -5.72 20.17 3.66
N ASP A 12 -5.40 20.48 4.92
CA ASP A 12 -4.69 19.56 5.79
C ASP A 12 -5.58 18.33 5.91
N LYS A 13 -5.53 17.46 4.88
CA LYS A 13 -5.86 16.05 5.01
C LYS A 13 -4.80 15.52 5.94
N GLY A 14 -5.06 15.70 7.24
CA GLY A 14 -4.28 15.14 8.32
C GLY A 14 -3.91 13.74 7.92
N SER A 15 -2.61 13.58 7.69
CA SER A 15 -1.83 12.37 7.57
C SER A 15 -2.52 11.18 8.26
N SER A 16 -3.42 10.52 7.54
CA SER A 16 -3.45 9.08 7.63
C SER A 16 -2.07 8.71 7.13
N LEU A 17 -1.19 8.30 8.04
CA LEU A 17 0.10 7.71 7.72
C LEU A 17 -0.22 6.48 6.87
N GLN A 18 -0.41 6.71 5.59
CA GLN A 18 -0.93 5.71 4.69
C GLN A 18 0.21 4.71 4.53
N PHE A 19 -0.11 3.43 4.63
CA PHE A 19 0.85 2.36 4.35
C PHE A 19 1.61 2.59 3.03
N GLN A 20 0.97 3.32 2.10
CA GLN A 20 1.50 3.87 0.84
C GLN A 20 2.81 4.67 1.02
N ASP A 21 2.97 5.47 2.07
CA ASP A 21 4.16 6.33 2.28
C ASP A 21 5.37 5.54 2.80
N PHE A 22 5.16 4.35 3.37
CA PHE A 22 6.23 3.54 3.96
C PHE A 22 6.84 2.56 2.97
N LEU A 23 6.12 2.18 1.92
CA LEU A 23 6.58 1.25 0.90
C LEU A 23 7.83 1.77 0.15
N PRO A 24 7.89 3.04 -0.32
CA PRO A 24 9.08 3.60 -0.95
C PRO A 24 10.30 3.65 -0.02
N VAL A 25 10.05 3.95 1.26
CA VAL A 25 11.12 4.00 2.27
C VAL A 25 11.66 2.60 2.57
N MET A 26 10.77 1.61 2.68
CA MET A 26 11.15 0.21 2.89
C MET A 26 11.93 -0.35 1.71
N ALA A 27 11.49 -0.09 0.47
CA ALA A 27 12.21 -0.56 -0.71
C ALA A 27 13.59 0.08 -0.86
N ARG A 28 13.74 1.39 -0.58
CA ARG A 28 15.05 2.06 -0.59
C ARG A 28 16.00 1.51 0.47
N LYS A 29 15.47 1.08 1.63
CA LYS A 29 16.28 0.53 2.73
C LYS A 29 16.60 -0.95 2.58
N LEU A 30 15.65 -1.75 2.09
CA LEU A 30 15.71 -3.21 2.05
C LEU A 30 16.05 -3.76 0.66
N GLY A 31 15.98 -2.93 -0.38
CA GLY A 31 16.01 -3.35 -1.77
C GLY A 31 14.71 -4.03 -2.20
N VAL A 32 14.60 -4.34 -3.50
CA VAL A 32 13.42 -5.01 -4.09
C VAL A 32 13.19 -6.39 -3.45
N GLU A 33 14.24 -7.17 -3.27
CA GLU A 33 14.15 -8.51 -2.66
C GLU A 33 13.68 -8.46 -1.20
N GLY A 34 14.21 -7.51 -0.42
CA GLY A 34 13.81 -7.33 0.98
C GLY A 34 12.39 -6.80 1.12
N LEU A 35 11.95 -5.90 0.22
CA LEU A 35 10.55 -5.47 0.15
C LEU A 35 9.62 -6.65 -0.13
N ILE A 36 9.94 -7.48 -1.13
CA ILE A 36 9.13 -8.67 -1.47
C ILE A 36 9.02 -9.61 -0.26
N GLN A 37 10.12 -9.83 0.48
CA GLN A 37 10.08 -10.65 1.69
C GLN A 37 9.18 -10.07 2.78
N GLU A 38 9.22 -8.76 3.03
CA GLU A 38 8.34 -8.11 3.99
C GLU A 38 6.87 -8.14 3.55
N LEU A 39 6.59 -7.95 2.26
CA LEU A 39 5.25 -8.11 1.70
C LEU A 39 4.75 -9.55 1.87
N CYS A 40 5.60 -10.55 1.66
CA CYS A 40 5.25 -11.96 1.88
C CYS A 40 4.93 -12.25 3.35
N LYS A 41 5.70 -11.68 4.29
CA LYS A 41 5.42 -11.81 5.73
C LYS A 41 4.10 -11.11 6.09
N GLY A 42 3.86 -9.91 5.56
CA GLY A 42 2.59 -9.19 5.70
C GLY A 42 1.41 -10.00 5.17
N PHE A 43 1.56 -10.62 4.00
CA PHE A 43 0.56 -11.52 3.42
C PHE A 43 0.25 -12.68 4.37
N GLN A 44 1.27 -13.36 4.90
CA GLN A 44 1.08 -14.48 5.84
C GLN A 44 0.37 -14.06 7.14
N LEU A 45 0.54 -12.81 7.57
CA LEU A 45 -0.16 -12.27 8.74
C LEU A 45 -1.63 -11.94 8.44
N LEU A 46 -1.95 -11.57 7.20
CA LEU A 46 -3.29 -11.15 6.78
C LEU A 46 -4.14 -12.29 6.21
N MET A 47 -3.52 -13.31 5.64
CA MET A 47 -4.21 -14.42 4.99
C MET A 47 -5.04 -15.26 5.95
N GLU A 48 -6.00 -15.98 5.39
CA GLU A 48 -6.73 -17.00 6.10
C GLU A 48 -6.05 -18.37 5.96
N PRO A 49 -5.73 -19.07 7.07
CA PRO A 49 -5.05 -20.36 7.01
C PRO A 49 -5.81 -21.46 6.26
N SER A 50 -7.15 -21.40 6.22
CA SER A 50 -7.98 -22.41 5.57
C SER A 50 -7.98 -22.30 4.05
N THR A 51 -7.86 -21.08 3.50
CA THR A 51 -7.93 -20.85 2.06
C THR A 51 -6.56 -20.62 1.43
N GLY A 52 -5.57 -20.21 2.23
CA GLY A 52 -4.28 -19.79 1.68
C GLY A 52 -4.30 -18.36 1.11
N LYS A 53 -5.43 -17.65 1.21
CA LYS A 53 -5.67 -16.35 0.58
C LYS A 53 -6.16 -15.31 1.60
N ILE A 54 -6.03 -14.03 1.28
CA ILE A 54 -6.62 -12.95 2.07
C ILE A 54 -8.07 -12.78 1.65
N THR A 55 -9.00 -13.09 2.55
CA THR A 55 -10.42 -12.83 2.34
C THR A 55 -10.82 -11.51 3.00
N PHE A 56 -11.94 -10.92 2.60
CA PHE A 56 -12.45 -9.71 3.28
C PHE A 56 -12.54 -9.88 4.81
N GLN A 57 -12.99 -11.05 5.28
CA GLN A 57 -13.08 -11.35 6.71
C GLN A 57 -11.71 -11.48 7.37
N SER A 58 -10.75 -12.15 6.71
CA SER A 58 -9.39 -12.31 7.24
C SER A 58 -8.67 -10.98 7.28
N LEU A 59 -8.79 -10.18 6.23
CA LEU A 59 -8.24 -8.83 6.14
C LEU A 59 -8.78 -7.96 7.28
N LYS A 60 -10.11 -7.86 7.45
CA LYS A 60 -10.72 -7.07 8.52
C LYS A 60 -10.23 -7.48 9.92
N ARG A 61 -10.23 -8.79 10.20
CA ARG A 61 -9.83 -9.35 11.50
C ARG A 61 -8.34 -9.16 11.77
N ASN A 62 -7.50 -9.44 10.78
CA ASN A 62 -6.05 -9.44 10.93
C ASN A 62 -5.48 -8.02 10.83
N ALA A 63 -6.03 -7.15 9.98
CA ALA A 63 -5.68 -5.72 9.95
C ALA A 63 -5.97 -5.04 11.30
N SER A 64 -7.10 -5.37 11.93
CA SER A 64 -7.41 -4.91 13.29
C SER A 64 -6.34 -5.32 14.31
N ARG A 65 -5.76 -6.52 14.17
CA ARG A 65 -4.67 -7.01 15.04
C ARG A 65 -3.33 -6.30 14.81
N LEU A 66 -3.11 -5.80 13.60
CA LEU A 66 -1.91 -5.03 13.24
C LEU A 66 -2.02 -3.54 13.61
N GLY A 67 -3.09 -3.13 14.29
CA GLY A 67 -3.33 -1.73 14.64
C GLY A 67 -3.90 -0.89 13.48
N LEU A 68 -4.29 -1.54 12.38
CA LEU A 68 -4.95 -0.92 11.23
C LEU A 68 -6.49 -0.98 11.33
N GLY A 69 -7.02 -1.19 12.55
CA GLY A 69 -8.46 -1.38 12.80
C GLY A 69 -9.32 -0.14 12.58
N GLU A 70 -8.72 1.00 12.25
CA GLU A 70 -9.42 2.24 11.86
C GLU A 70 -9.91 2.20 10.41
N LEU A 71 -9.48 1.21 9.61
CA LEU A 71 -9.98 1.02 8.24
C LEU A 71 -11.44 0.61 8.26
N ARG A 72 -12.26 1.38 7.55
CA ARG A 72 -13.69 1.11 7.45
C ARG A 72 -13.98 -0.02 6.47
N ASP A 73 -15.16 -0.63 6.59
CA ASP A 73 -15.56 -1.74 5.70
C ASP A 73 -15.58 -1.33 4.22
N ASP A 74 -15.90 -0.07 3.90
CA ASP A 74 -15.81 0.50 2.55
C ASP A 74 -14.38 0.52 2.02
N GLU A 75 -13.40 0.94 2.83
CA GLU A 75 -11.99 1.02 2.43
C GLU A 75 -11.41 -0.39 2.22
N LEU A 76 -11.76 -1.34 3.09
CA LEU A 76 -11.36 -2.73 2.94
C LEU A 76 -11.97 -3.37 1.69
N LEU A 77 -13.23 -3.08 1.37
CA LEU A 77 -13.88 -3.54 0.14
C LEU A 77 -13.24 -2.94 -1.12
N GLU A 78 -12.83 -1.68 -1.06
CA GLU A 78 -12.14 -1.02 -2.17
C GLU A 78 -10.75 -1.63 -2.39
N MET A 79 -9.99 -1.91 -1.32
CA MET A 79 -8.72 -2.64 -1.41
C MET A 79 -8.87 -4.03 -2.03
N MET A 80 -9.90 -4.78 -1.62
CA MET A 80 -10.20 -6.08 -2.20
C MET A 80 -10.50 -5.95 -3.69
N ARG A 81 -11.39 -5.01 -4.08
CA ARG A 81 -11.78 -4.80 -5.47
C ARG A 81 -10.61 -4.39 -6.36
N GLU A 82 -9.69 -3.58 -5.84
CA GLU A 82 -8.54 -3.09 -6.61
C GLU A 82 -7.46 -4.15 -6.80
N GLY A 83 -7.32 -5.06 -5.81
CA GLY A 83 -6.30 -6.11 -5.82
C GLY A 83 -6.75 -7.43 -6.44
N ASP A 84 -8.04 -7.74 -6.40
CA ASP A 84 -8.62 -9.00 -6.89
C ASP A 84 -8.71 -8.95 -8.43
N LEU A 85 -7.72 -9.54 -9.09
CA LEU A 85 -7.56 -9.48 -10.55
C LEU A 85 -8.34 -10.62 -11.23
N ASP A 86 -8.52 -11.74 -10.54
CA ASP A 86 -9.26 -12.90 -11.04
C ASP A 86 -10.77 -12.88 -10.66
N SER A 87 -11.17 -11.92 -9.81
CA SER A 87 -12.53 -11.74 -9.29
C SER A 87 -13.05 -12.94 -8.49
N ASP A 88 -12.17 -13.66 -7.79
CA ASP A 88 -12.54 -14.79 -6.93
C ASP A 88 -13.01 -14.38 -5.52
N GLY A 89 -12.92 -13.08 -5.20
CA GLY A 89 -13.33 -12.51 -3.92
C GLY A 89 -12.29 -12.65 -2.80
N ALA A 90 -11.08 -13.07 -3.15
CA ALA A 90 -9.92 -13.16 -2.27
C ALA A 90 -8.70 -12.51 -2.94
N LEU A 91 -7.64 -12.22 -2.17
CA LEU A 91 -6.35 -11.84 -2.71
C LEU A 91 -5.38 -12.99 -2.49
N ASP A 92 -4.80 -13.48 -3.58
CA ASP A 92 -3.64 -14.34 -3.51
C ASP A 92 -2.35 -13.54 -3.21
N GLN A 93 -1.23 -14.27 -3.04
CA GLN A 93 0.04 -13.65 -2.70
C GLN A 93 0.54 -12.70 -3.80
N MET A 94 0.34 -13.06 -5.07
CA MET A 94 0.79 -12.27 -6.22
C MET A 94 -0.06 -11.00 -6.34
N GLU A 95 -1.38 -11.13 -6.27
CA GLU A 95 -2.35 -10.05 -6.29
C GLU A 95 -2.11 -9.04 -5.17
N PHE A 96 -1.86 -9.52 -3.95
CA PHE A 96 -1.48 -8.67 -2.83
C PHE A 96 -0.18 -7.90 -3.10
N CYS A 97 0.85 -8.56 -3.64
CA CYS A 97 2.12 -7.88 -3.96
C CYS A 97 1.91 -6.82 -5.05
N ILE A 98 1.15 -7.14 -6.10
CA ILE A 98 0.83 -6.22 -7.18
C ILE A 98 0.05 -5.01 -6.65
N LEU A 99 -0.97 -5.24 -5.81
CA LEU A 99 -1.75 -4.18 -5.18
C LEU A 99 -0.84 -3.23 -4.39
N MET A 100 0.06 -3.77 -3.56
CA MET A 100 0.96 -2.96 -2.75
C MET A 100 1.95 -2.14 -3.59
N VAL A 101 2.47 -2.70 -4.67
CA VAL A 101 3.32 -1.95 -5.61
C VAL A 101 2.51 -0.87 -6.34
N ARG A 102 1.29 -1.17 -6.77
CA ARG A 102 0.40 -0.20 -7.45
C ARG A 102 -0.03 0.96 -6.57
N LEU A 103 -0.27 0.70 -5.28
CA LEU A 103 -0.58 1.73 -4.29
C LEU A 103 0.64 2.61 -3.94
N SER A 104 1.84 2.23 -4.39
CA SER A 104 3.07 2.96 -4.16
C SER A 104 3.84 3.17 -5.48
N PRO A 105 3.29 3.97 -6.42
CA PRO A 105 3.88 4.20 -7.74
C PRO A 105 5.30 4.81 -7.67
N GLU A 106 5.62 5.51 -6.57
CA GLU A 106 6.96 6.05 -6.28
C GLU A 106 8.07 4.97 -6.26
N LEU A 107 7.71 3.70 -6.02
CA LEU A 107 8.64 2.56 -6.12
C LEU A 107 9.13 2.30 -7.54
N MET A 108 8.33 2.67 -8.55
CA MET A 108 8.68 2.49 -9.95
C MET A 108 9.40 3.72 -10.54
N GLU A 109 9.39 4.86 -9.85
CA GLU A 109 9.96 6.12 -10.35
C GLU A 109 11.42 6.38 -9.92
N GLU A 110 11.92 5.81 -8.82
CA GLU A 110 13.28 6.13 -8.32
C GLU A 110 14.45 5.33 -8.93
N GLU A 111 14.21 4.27 -9.71
CA GLU A 111 15.28 3.55 -10.43
C GLU A 111 15.50 4.07 -11.88
N GLY A 112 15.08 5.31 -12.16
CA GLY A 112 15.41 6.03 -13.40
C GLY A 112 16.57 7.04 -13.28
N HIS A 113 17.04 7.34 -12.07
CA HIS A 113 17.93 8.48 -11.83
C HIS A 113 19.32 8.16 -11.24
N ARG A 114 19.72 6.88 -11.11
CA ARG A 114 21.06 6.52 -10.62
C ARG A 114 21.97 5.85 -11.65
N VAL A 115 21.61 5.85 -12.93
CA VAL A 115 22.44 5.27 -14.01
C VAL A 115 23.35 6.31 -14.70
N PHE A 116 23.18 7.61 -14.47
CA PHE A 116 23.97 8.67 -15.14
C PHE A 116 24.75 9.62 -14.22
N ASP A 117 25.23 9.15 -13.08
CA ASP A 117 26.30 9.83 -12.31
C ASP A 117 27.56 8.96 -12.18
N PHE A 118 27.87 8.18 -13.22
CA PHE A 118 29.22 7.68 -13.45
C PHE A 118 29.77 8.41 -14.68
N GLU A 119 30.41 9.54 -14.44
CA GLU A 119 31.61 10.04 -15.14
C GLU A 119 31.72 11.57 -15.05
N LYS A 120 32.34 12.05 -13.95
CA LYS A 120 33.40 13.06 -14.06
C LYS A 120 34.35 13.02 -12.88
#